data_AF-A0A7C1IRD9-F1
#
_entry.id   AF-A0A7C1IRD9-F1
#
_cell.length_a   1.000
_cell.length_b   1.000
_cell.length_c   1.000
_cell.angle_alpha   90.00
_cell.angle_beta   90.00
_cell.angle_gamma   90.00
#
_symmetry.space_group_name_H-M   'P 1'
#
loop_
_entity.id
_entity.type
_entity.pdbx_description
1 polymer ?
#
loop_
_entity_poly.entity_id
_entity_poly.type
_entity_poly.pdbx_seq_one_letter_code
_entity_poly.pdbx_strand_id
1 'polypeptide(L)' 'MNKGSEKYIFRYEPGQEGLLLDALVAAANDARTDFDWFDAAVVSFKLTQSLIHQADEILYKDLTDPMQSCRRDVE' A
#
# COMPACT_ATOMS: atom_id res chain seq x y z
N MET A 1 6.19 1.97 -23.34
CA MET A 1 6.87 3.10 -22.65
C MET A 1 7.73 2.49 -21.56
N ASN A 2 9.03 2.33 -21.81
CA ASN A 2 10.01 1.99 -20.76
C ASN A 2 10.79 3.26 -20.53
N LYS A 3 10.59 3.90 -19.37
CA LYS A 3 11.35 5.05 -18.94
C LYS A 3 12.55 4.51 -18.16
N GLY A 4 13.73 4.62 -18.76
CA GLY A 4 15.00 4.23 -18.16
C GLY A 4 15.20 2.74 -17.86
N SER A 5 16.45 2.37 -17.56
CA SER A 5 16.87 1.04 -17.06
C SER A 5 16.91 0.99 -15.52
N GLU A 6 16.43 2.05 -14.87
CA GLU A 6 16.57 2.27 -13.44
C GLU A 6 15.40 1.66 -12.67
N LYS A 7 15.67 1.13 -11.48
CA LYS A 7 14.67 0.55 -10.59
C LYS A 7 14.66 1.31 -9.28
N TYR A 8 13.48 1.80 -8.90
CA TYR A 8 13.26 2.50 -7.65
C TYR A 8 12.60 1.56 -6.65
N ILE A 9 13.20 1.42 -5.46
CA ILE A 9 12.66 0.60 -4.37
C ILE A 9 12.40 1.51 -3.19
N PHE A 10 11.13 1.64 -2.82
CA PHE A 10 10.69 2.38 -1.64
C PHE A 10 10.21 1.41 -0.57
N ARG A 11 10.87 1.42 0.59
CA ARG A 11 10.50 0.60 1.75
C ARG A 11 9.96 1.49 2.85
N TYR A 12 8.84 1.08 3.44
CA TYR A 12 8.20 1.75 4.55
C TYR A 12 7.66 0.72 5.53
N GLU A 13 7.49 1.13 6.77
CA GLU A 13 6.84 0.32 7.80
C GLU A 13 5.33 0.61 7.82
N PRO A 14 4.47 -0.36 8.18
CA PRO A 14 3.04 -0.13 8.33
C PRO A 14 2.73 1.04 9.27
N GLY A 15 1.83 1.94 8.88
CA GLY A 15 1.51 3.15 9.64
C GLY A 15 2.49 4.32 9.40
N GLN A 16 3.48 4.16 8.51
CA GLN A 16 4.42 5.20 8.09
C GLN A 16 4.28 5.53 6.59
N GLU A 17 3.09 5.31 6.03
CA GLU A 17 2.77 5.61 4.62
C GLU A 17 2.99 7.09 4.30
N GLY A 18 2.79 7.99 5.26
CA GLY A 18 3.08 9.41 5.09
C GLY A 18 4.55 9.69 4.76
N LEU A 19 5.49 9.00 5.43
CA LEU A 19 6.92 9.16 5.13
C LEU A 19 7.28 8.60 3.75
N LEU A 20 6.58 7.56 3.30
CA LEU A 20 6.71 7.07 1.92
C LEU A 20 6.26 8.15 0.94
N LEU A 21 5.12 8.81 1.17
CA LEU A 21 4.63 9.87 0.30
C LEU A 21 5.62 11.05 0.24
N ASP A 22 6.17 11.49 1.37
CA ASP A 22 7.24 12.49 1.41
C ASP A 22 8.48 12.07 0.60
N ALA A 23 8.89 10.80 0.69
CA ALA A 23 10.02 10.28 -0.09
C ALA A 23 9.73 10.25 -1.61
N LEU A 24 8.49 9.95 -2.02
CA LEU A 24 8.08 10.04 -3.42
C LEU A 24 8.10 11.48 -3.93
N VAL A 25 7.66 12.44 -3.11
CA VAL A 25 7.72 13.87 -3.44
C VAL A 25 9.17 14.34 -3.57
N ALA A 26 10.04 13.93 -2.65
CA ALA A 26 11.46 14.25 -2.71
C ALA A 26 12.12 13.69 -3.98
N ALA A 27 11.83 12.43 -4.33
CA ALA A 27 12.32 11.81 -5.55
C ALA A 27 11.81 12.52 -6.81
N ALA A 28 10.52 12.86 -6.86
CA ALA A 28 9.93 13.57 -8.00
C ALA A 28 10.43 15.00 -8.19
N ASN A 29 10.97 15.62 -7.14
CA ASN A 29 11.61 16.93 -7.22
C ASN A 29 13.11 16.85 -7.54
N ASP A 30 13.72 15.66 -7.48
CA ASP A 30 15.13 15.48 -7.81
C ASP A 30 15.32 15.24 -9.31
N ALA A 31 15.73 16.29 -10.01
CA ALA A 31 16.05 16.27 -11.44
C ALA A 31 17.23 15.35 -11.83
N ARG A 32 17.92 14.75 -10.85
CA ARG A 32 18.97 13.73 -11.09
C ARG A 32 18.37 12.34 -11.31
N THR A 33 17.12 12.13 -10.94
CA THR A 33 16.40 10.87 -11.16
C THR A 33 15.42 11.03 -12.31
N ASP A 34 15.16 9.94 -13.04
CA ASP A 34 14.09 9.91 -14.04
C ASP A 34 12.70 9.69 -13.41
N PHE A 35 12.60 9.68 -12.08
CA PHE A 35 11.35 9.52 -11.35
C PHE A 35 10.59 10.84 -11.32
N ASP A 36 9.46 10.95 -12.02
CA ASP A 36 8.69 12.20 -12.11
C ASP A 36 7.46 12.22 -11.19
N TRP A 37 6.81 13.38 -11.10
CA TRP A 37 5.54 13.56 -10.40
C TRP A 37 4.45 12.58 -10.86
N PHE A 38 4.49 12.14 -12.12
CA PHE A 38 3.56 11.13 -12.63
C PHE A 38 3.83 9.77 -12.00
N ASP A 39 5.09 9.36 -11.92
CA ASP A 39 5.49 8.11 -11.24
C ASP A 39 5.11 8.16 -9.75
N ALA A 40 5.34 9.30 -9.09
CA ALA A 40 4.91 9.54 -7.71
C ALA A 40 3.40 9.35 -7.53
N ALA A 41 2.58 9.92 -8.41
CA ALA A 41 1.13 9.80 -8.37
C ALA A 41 0.68 8.33 -8.61
N VAL A 42 1.30 7.64 -9.57
CA VAL A 42 1.01 6.23 -9.86
C VAL A 42 1.35 5.33 -8.67
N VAL A 43 2.51 5.54 -8.04
CA VAL A 43 2.90 4.77 -6.84
C VAL A 43 1.98 5.08 -5.66
N SER A 44 1.63 6.35 -5.45
CA SER A 44 0.70 6.77 -4.38
C SER A 44 -0.70 6.16 -4.55
N PHE A 45 -1.16 6.05 -5.79
CA PHE A 45 -2.43 5.40 -6.11
C PHE A 45 -2.39 3.90 -5.82
N LYS A 46 -1.31 3.21 -6.22
CA LYS A 46 -1.11 1.78 -5.91
C LYS A 46 -1.05 1.54 -4.39
N LEU A 47 -0.37 2.40 -3.66
CA LEU A 47 -0.34 2.37 -2.20
C LEU A 47 -1.75 2.45 -1.62
N THR A 48 -2.55 3.43 -2.07
CA THR A 48 -3.94 3.59 -1.64
C THR A 48 -4.78 2.35 -1.95
N GLN A 49 -4.66 1.78 -3.14
CA GLN A 49 -5.37 0.53 -3.49
C GLN A 49 -4.97 -0.63 -2.59
N SER A 50 -3.67 -0.79 -2.29
CA SER A 50 -3.20 -1.85 -1.38
C SER A 50 -3.71 -1.67 0.05
N LEU A 51 -3.83 -0.43 0.53
CA LEU A 51 -4.39 -0.15 1.87
C LEU A 51 -5.89 -0.46 1.92
N ILE A 52 -6.64 -0.05 0.89
CA ILE A 52 -8.08 -0.37 0.78
C ILE A 52 -8.28 -1.88 0.75
N HIS A 53 -7.50 -2.60 -0.05
CA HIS A 53 -7.60 -4.05 -0.14
C HIS A 53 -7.29 -4.74 1.20
N GLN A 54 -6.27 -4.27 1.93
CA GLN A 54 -5.99 -4.79 3.27
C GLN A 54 -7.13 -4.51 4.26
N ALA A 55 -7.74 -3.33 4.20
CA ALA A 55 -8.88 -2.99 5.03
C ALA A 55 -10.11 -3.87 4.70
N ASP A 56 -10.33 -4.13 3.42
CA ASP A 56 -11.38 -5.01 2.91
C ASP A 56 -11.20 -6.45 3.42
N GLU A 57 -9.98 -7.00 3.30
CA GLU A 57 -9.63 -8.32 3.82
C GLU A 57 -9.87 -8.43 5.32
N ILE A 58 -9.52 -7.40 6.11
CA ILE A 58 -9.77 -7.38 7.55
C ILE A 58 -11.29 -7.38 7.83
N LEU A 59 -12.06 -6.58 7.11
CA LEU A 59 -13.50 -6.47 7.29
C LEU A 59 -14.22 -7.79 6.93
N TYR A 60 -13.86 -8.41 5.81
CA TYR A 60 -14.51 -9.64 5.36
C TYR A 60 -14.03 -10.89 6.09
N LYS A 61 -12.80 -10.91 6.60
CA LYS A 61 -12.31 -12.01 7.44
C LYS A 61 -13.12 -12.15 8.73
N ASP A 62 -13.56 -11.04 9.33
CA ASP A 62 -14.42 -11.04 10.52
C ASP A 62 -15.87 -11.48 10.21
N LEU A 63 -16.37 -11.15 9.00
CA LEU A 63 -17.71 -11.54 8.54
C LEU A 63 -17.81 -13.02 8.13
N THR A 64 -16.69 -13.69 7.82
CA THR A 64 -16.67 -15.09 7.36
C THR A 64 -16.52 -16.09 8.52
N ASP A 65 -16.64 -15.64 9.77
CA ASP A 65 -16.77 -16.51 10.96
C ASP A 65 -18.20 -16.61 11.54
N PRO A 66 -19.29 -16.81 10.75
CA PRO A 66 -20.60 -17.11 11.34
C PRO A 66 -20.68 -18.55 11.90
N MET A 67 -19.60 -19.33 11.82
CA MET A 67 -19.56 -20.76 12.16
C MET A 67 -18.62 -21.14 13.32
N GLN A 68 -18.07 -20.17 14.08
CA GLN A 68 -17.39 -20.47 15.35
C GLN A 68 -18.21 -20.05 16.59
N SER A 69 -19.46 -19.63 16.40
CA SER A 69 -20.42 -19.43 17.49
C SER A 69 -21.19 -20.71 17.87
N CYS A 70 -21.13 -21.79 17.07
CA CYS A 70 -21.81 -23.06 17.36
C CYS A 70 -20.85 -24.15 17.86
N ARG A 71 -19.94 -23.84 18.80
CA ARG A 71 -19.13 -24.88 19.47
C ARG A 71 -18.63 -24.49 20.85
N ARG A 72 -19.48 -23.84 21.65
CA ARG A 72 -19.20 -23.57 23.07
C ARG A 72 -20.39 -23.83 24.00
N ASP A 73 -21.19 -24.87 23.74
CA ASP A 73 -22.17 -25.36 24.71
C ASP A 73 -22.36 -26.88 24.55
N VAL A 74 -21.43 -27.68 25.08
CA VAL A 74 -21.72 -29.04 25.55
C VAL A 74 -20.78 -29.36 26.70
N GLU A 75 -21.21 -28.98 27.90
CA GLU A 75 -20.85 -29.64 29.18
C GLU A 75 -22.12 -30.26 29.75
#